data_AF-A0A0C9SQQ3-F1
#
_entry.id   AF-A0A0C9SQQ3-F1
#
_cell.length_a   1.000
_cell.length_b   1.000
_cell.length_c   1.000
_cell.angle_alpha   90.00
_cell.angle_beta   90.00
_cell.angle_gamma   90.00
#
_symmetry.space_group_name_H-M   'P 1'
#
loop_
_entity.id
_entity.type
_entity.pdbx_description
1 polymer ?
#
loop_
_entity_poly.entity_id
_entity_poly.type
_entity_poly.pdbx_seq_one_letter_code
_entity_poly.pdbx_strand_id
1 'polypeptide(L)'
;MVQGNLLPPRPVILVSMISITIVGPKNLPNHCMPSMVTVSRSHVRNVLLFLCRENPLYQNIIISEENSNMLPEGGFPDALRSTTQHPDDLFSLEQERAGYVVQDDDDEDDKIIYNDEDEGEIGKNCII
;
A
#
# COMPACT_ATOMS: atom_id res chain seq x y z
N MET A 1 -3.43 21.62 16.21
CA MET A 1 -3.36 20.87 17.48
C MET A 1 -3.99 19.52 17.23
N VAL A 2 -3.25 18.42 17.37
CA VAL A 2 -3.79 17.05 17.23
C VAL A 2 -4.62 16.78 18.49
N GLN A 3 -5.94 16.59 18.38
CA GLN A 3 -6.74 16.11 19.51
C GLN A 3 -6.25 14.71 19.87
N GLY A 4 -5.45 14.60 20.93
CA GLY A 4 -4.64 13.41 21.24
C GLY A 4 -5.43 12.12 21.49
N ASN A 5 -6.74 12.22 21.73
CA ASN A 5 -7.59 11.07 22.02
C ASN A 5 -8.59 10.77 20.88
N LEU A 6 -8.61 11.56 19.80
CA LEU A 6 -9.58 11.41 18.71
C LEU A 6 -8.98 10.59 17.56
N LEU A 7 -9.56 9.43 17.27
CA LEU A 7 -9.09 8.52 16.21
C LEU A 7 -10.22 8.14 15.24
N PRO A 8 -9.93 7.89 13.95
CA PRO A 8 -8.67 8.19 13.29
C PRO A 8 -8.41 9.70 13.25
N PRO A 9 -7.15 10.15 13.16
CA PRO A 9 -6.84 11.57 12.98
C PRO A 9 -7.36 12.06 11.61
N ARG A 10 -7.50 13.38 11.45
CA ARG A 10 -7.88 13.97 10.16
C ARG A 10 -6.84 13.57 9.09
N PRO A 11 -7.25 13.18 7.86
CA PRO A 11 -6.32 12.73 6.82
C PRO A 11 -5.20 13.74 6.49
N VAL A 12 -5.46 15.04 6.64
CA VAL A 12 -4.45 16.10 6.46
C VAL A 12 -3.26 15.96 7.42
N ILE A 13 -3.46 15.39 8.61
CA ILE A 13 -2.39 15.13 9.58
C ILE A 13 -1.46 14.03 9.09
N LEU A 14 -1.97 13.05 8.31
CA LEU A 14 -1.13 11.97 7.77
C LEU A 14 0.01 12.54 6.93
N VAL A 15 -0.25 13.59 6.16
CA VAL A 15 0.76 14.29 5.33
C VAL A 15 1.93 14.84 6.15
N SER A 16 1.68 15.23 7.40
CA SER A 16 2.72 15.73 8.31
C SER A 16 3.46 14.63 9.07
N MET A 17 2.91 13.42 9.09
CA MET A 17 3.46 12.29 9.85
C MET A 17 4.22 11.30 8.99
N ILE A 18 3.82 11.12 7.73
CA ILE A 18 4.36 10.10 6.84
C ILE A 18 4.72 10.70 5.48
N SER A 19 5.91 10.36 4.98
CA SER A 19 6.31 10.56 3.58
C SER A 19 6.35 9.21 2.88
N ILE A 20 5.87 9.16 1.64
CA ILE A 20 5.89 7.94 0.82
C ILE A 20 6.87 8.18 -0.33
N THR A 21 7.82 7.26 -0.50
CA THR A 21 8.75 7.26 -1.62
C THR A 21 8.57 5.95 -2.37
N ILE A 22 8.27 6.05 -3.68
CA ILE A 22 8.16 4.88 -4.56
C ILE A 22 9.38 4.88 -5.47
N VAL A 23 10.18 3.82 -5.38
CA VAL A 23 11.37 3.62 -6.22
C VAL A 23 11.05 2.50 -7.21
N GLY A 24 11.27 2.74 -8.51
CA GLY A 24 11.03 1.73 -9.52
C GLY A 24 11.41 2.19 -10.94
N PRO A 25 11.66 1.24 -11.86
CA PRO A 25 12.03 1.57 -13.23
C PRO A 25 10.86 2.24 -13.95
N LYS A 26 11.12 3.46 -14.47
CA LYS A 26 10.16 4.35 -15.15
C LYS A 26 9.00 4.77 -14.25
N ASN A 27 9.02 6.01 -13.76
CA ASN A 27 7.86 6.80 -13.29
C ASN A 27 6.56 5.98 -13.20
N LEU A 28 6.45 5.11 -12.18
CA LEU A 28 5.29 4.23 -12.04
C LEU A 28 4.08 5.16 -12.02
N PRO A 29 3.22 5.09 -13.05
CA PRO A 29 2.27 6.15 -13.26
C PRO A 29 1.32 6.17 -12.06
N ASN A 30 1.02 7.37 -11.57
CA ASN A 30 0.13 7.63 -10.42
C ASN A 30 -1.23 6.90 -10.47
N HIS A 31 -1.59 6.29 -11.61
CA HIS A 31 -2.76 5.42 -11.76
C HIS A 31 -2.62 4.03 -11.11
N CYS A 32 -1.41 3.52 -10.88
CA CYS A 32 -1.18 2.24 -10.21
C CYS A 32 -1.19 2.36 -8.67
N MET A 33 -1.04 3.57 -8.13
CA MET A 33 -1.00 3.82 -6.69
C MET A 33 -2.31 3.40 -5.97
N PRO A 34 -3.51 3.77 -6.47
CA PRO A 34 -4.77 3.39 -5.84
C PRO A 34 -4.98 1.87 -5.75
N SER A 35 -4.43 1.08 -6.69
CA SER A 35 -4.53 -0.39 -6.63
C SER A 35 -3.55 -1.02 -5.64
N MET A 36 -2.49 -0.32 -5.25
CA MET A 36 -1.46 -0.86 -4.36
C MET A 36 -1.75 -0.54 -2.89
N VAL A 37 -2.33 0.63 -2.61
CA VAL A 37 -2.67 1.07 -1.26
C VAL A 37 -4.10 1.60 -1.23
N THR A 38 -5.02 0.76 -0.74
CA THR A 38 -6.44 1.11 -0.60
C THR A 38 -6.81 1.31 0.86
N VAL A 39 -7.56 2.37 1.16
CA VAL A 39 -8.15 2.58 2.48
C VAL A 39 -9.55 1.96 2.54
N SER A 40 -9.81 1.21 3.60
CA SER A 40 -11.14 0.66 3.91
C SER A 40 -11.60 1.16 5.27
N ARG A 41 -12.66 1.99 5.27
CA ARG A 41 -13.21 2.61 6.49
C ARG A 41 -13.66 1.56 7.50
N SER A 42 -14.30 0.49 7.02
CA SER A 42 -14.76 -0.63 7.87
C SER A 42 -13.59 -1.34 8.55
N HIS A 43 -12.50 -1.60 7.83
CA HIS A 43 -11.29 -2.19 8.41
C HIS A 43 -10.67 -1.26 9.45
N VAL A 44 -10.51 0.03 9.14
CA VAL A 44 -9.96 1.02 10.10
C VAL A 44 -10.80 1.05 11.37
N ARG A 45 -12.13 1.12 11.25
CA ARG A 45 -13.04 1.12 12.40
C ARG A 45 -12.94 -0.17 13.23
N ASN A 46 -12.91 -1.32 12.58
CA ASN A 46 -12.80 -2.62 13.27
C ASN A 46 -11.47 -2.75 14.01
N VAL A 47 -10.37 -2.30 13.40
CA VAL A 47 -9.05 -2.28 14.04
C VAL A 47 -9.04 -1.34 15.24
N LEU A 48 -9.61 -0.14 15.14
CA LEU A 48 -9.70 0.78 16.28
C LEU A 48 -10.52 0.18 17.44
N LEU A 49 -11.66 -0.47 17.14
CA LEU A 49 -12.46 -1.17 18.15
C LEU A 49 -11.68 -2.32 18.79
N PHE A 50 -10.93 -3.09 18.01
CA PHE A 50 -10.06 -4.14 18.51
C PHE A 50 -8.96 -3.55 19.42
N LEU A 51 -8.32 -2.45 19.02
CA LEU A 51 -7.30 -1.78 19.81
C LEU A 51 -7.85 -1.26 21.14
N CYS A 52 -9.06 -0.67 21.15
CA CYS A 52 -9.71 -0.26 22.40
C CYS A 52 -9.86 -1.43 23.38
N ARG A 53 -10.16 -2.62 22.86
CA ARG A 53 -10.44 -3.81 23.68
C ARG A 53 -9.16 -4.46 24.22
N GLU A 54 -8.16 -4.64 23.37
CA GLU A 54 -6.98 -5.44 23.70
C GLU A 54 -5.81 -4.62 24.26
N ASN A 55 -5.71 -3.32 23.92
CA ASN A 55 -4.56 -2.51 24.31
C ASN A 55 -4.94 -1.43 25.33
N PRO A 56 -4.42 -1.49 26.57
CA PRO A 56 -4.67 -0.48 27.60
C PRO A 56 -4.34 0.95 27.18
N LEU A 57 -3.37 1.13 26.29
CA LEU A 57 -2.98 2.43 25.75
C LEU A 57 -4.10 3.11 24.93
N TYR A 58 -5.03 2.32 24.39
CA TYR A 58 -6.10 2.79 23.50
C TYR A 58 -7.49 2.71 24.14
N GLN A 59 -7.62 2.38 25.43
CA GLN A 59 -8.94 2.22 26.07
C GLN A 59 -9.76 3.52 26.14
N ASN A 60 -9.10 4.67 26.18
CA ASN A 60 -9.75 5.98 26.36
C ASN A 60 -9.84 6.81 25.06
N ILE A 61 -9.71 6.16 23.90
CA ILE A 61 -9.82 6.85 22.61
C ILE A 61 -11.29 7.07 22.24
N ILE A 62 -11.54 8.18 21.55
CA ILE A 62 -12.85 8.52 21.00
C ILE A 62 -12.79 8.26 19.50
N ILE A 63 -13.61 7.33 19.03
CA ILE A 63 -13.72 7.04 17.60
C ILE A 63 -14.58 8.11 16.94
N SER A 64 -13.97 8.92 16.08
CA SER A 64 -14.64 9.95 15.30
C SER A 64 -15.17 9.38 13.98
N GLU A 65 -16.49 9.33 13.87
CA GLU A 65 -17.16 8.99 12.60
C GLU A 65 -16.92 10.11 11.55
N GLU A 66 -16.81 11.37 11.98
CA GLU A 66 -16.49 12.50 11.09
C GLU A 66 -15.14 12.28 10.39
N ASN A 67 -14.08 11.97 11.14
CA ASN A 67 -12.76 11.74 10.58
C ASN A 67 -12.70 10.44 9.76
N SER A 68 -13.45 9.41 10.18
CA SER A 68 -13.56 8.15 9.43
C SER A 68 -14.20 8.36 8.05
N ASN A 69 -15.19 9.25 7.95
CA ASN A 69 -15.83 9.61 6.69
C ASN A 69 -14.94 10.45 5.78
N MET A 70 -13.95 11.18 6.31
CA MET A 70 -12.96 11.91 5.52
C MET A 70 -11.94 10.99 4.82
N LEU A 71 -11.77 9.76 5.30
CA LEU A 71 -10.92 8.78 4.63
C LEU A 71 -11.60 8.32 3.32
N PRO A 72 -10.84 8.08 2.24
CA PRO A 72 -11.40 7.50 1.03
C PRO A 72 -11.81 6.04 1.28
N GLU A 73 -12.71 5.54 0.45
CA GLU A 73 -13.14 4.14 0.46
C GLU A 73 -12.67 3.48 -0.83
N GLY A 74 -11.87 2.42 -0.71
CA GLY A 74 -11.26 1.73 -1.85
C GLY A 74 -10.19 2.55 -2.59
N GLY A 75 -9.68 3.62 -1.98
CA GLY A 75 -8.77 4.55 -2.65
C GLY A 75 -7.62 5.04 -1.77
N PHE A 76 -6.75 5.83 -2.38
CA PHE A 76 -5.58 6.43 -1.73
C PHE A 76 -5.91 7.87 -1.27
N PRO A 77 -5.57 8.28 -0.04
CA PRO A 77 -5.87 9.63 0.45
C PRO A 77 -5.22 10.71 -0.40
N ASP A 78 -6.01 11.65 -0.93
CA ASP A 78 -5.51 12.70 -1.81
C ASP A 78 -4.45 13.57 -1.16
N ALA A 79 -4.56 13.75 0.16
CA ALA A 79 -3.58 14.47 0.96
C ALA A 79 -2.16 13.87 0.84
N LEU A 80 -2.03 12.55 0.66
CA LEU A 80 -0.75 11.86 0.51
C LEU A 80 -0.22 11.89 -0.93
N ARG A 81 -1.09 12.14 -1.93
CA ARG A 81 -0.65 12.21 -3.33
C ARG A 81 0.35 13.33 -3.53
N SER A 82 0.13 14.48 -2.88
CA SER A 82 1.03 15.64 -2.99
C SER A 82 2.41 15.44 -2.37
N THR A 83 2.58 14.50 -1.44
CA THR A 83 3.86 14.21 -0.78
C THR A 83 4.57 12.99 -1.32
N THR A 84 3.96 12.27 -2.27
CA THR A 84 4.57 11.05 -2.79
C THR A 84 5.69 11.37 -3.77
N GLN A 85 6.90 10.95 -3.46
CA GLN A 85 8.08 11.16 -4.29
C GLN A 85 8.32 9.94 -5.18
N HIS A 86 8.71 10.20 -6.43
CA HIS A 86 9.03 9.17 -7.43
C HIS A 86 10.44 9.41 -7.97
N PRO A 87 11.50 9.17 -7.18
CA PRO A 87 12.86 9.27 -7.69
C PRO A 87 13.12 8.14 -8.70
N ASP A 88 13.66 8.50 -9.86
CA ASP A 88 14.16 7.56 -10.88
C ASP A 88 15.55 6.97 -10.51
N ASP A 89 16.00 7.14 -9.25
CA ASP A 89 17.30 6.69 -8.78
C ASP A 89 17.33 5.17 -8.55
N LEU A 90 17.59 4.46 -9.63
CA LEU A 90 17.76 3.01 -9.66
C LEU A 90 19.04 2.54 -8.94
N PHE A 91 20.00 3.43 -8.68
CA PHE A 91 21.27 3.05 -8.04
C PHE A 91 21.06 2.64 -6.58
N SER A 92 20.20 3.37 -5.86
CA SER A 92 19.80 3.05 -4.49
C SER A 92 19.04 1.71 -4.43
N LEU A 93 18.24 1.40 -5.45
CA LEU A 93 17.52 0.12 -5.57
C LEU A 93 18.48 -1.06 -5.82
N GLU A 94 19.51 -0.87 -6.66
CA GLU A 94 20.52 -1.88 -6.91
C GLU A 94 21.37 -2.19 -5.66
N GLN A 95 21.64 -1.18 -4.83
CA GLN A 95 22.35 -1.38 -3.56
C GLN A 95 21.52 -2.18 -2.55
N GLU A 96 20.21 -1.93 -2.43
CA GLU A 96 19.33 -2.76 -1.59
C GLU A 96 19.20 -4.19 -2.14
N ARG A 97 19.10 -4.34 -3.47
CA ARG A 97 19.03 -5.64 -4.13
C ARG A 97 20.32 -6.45 -3.98
N ALA A 98 21.48 -5.80 -3.99
CA ALA A 98 22.78 -6.46 -3.82
C ALA A 98 22.95 -7.13 -2.44
N GLY A 99 22.14 -6.74 -1.45
CA GLY A 99 22.08 -7.42 -0.14
C GLY A 99 21.17 -8.66 -0.10
N TYR A 100 20.32 -8.85 -1.11
CA TYR A 100 19.48 -10.05 -1.26
C TYR A 100 20.28 -11.12 -2.01
N VAL A 101 20.90 -12.03 -1.26
CA VAL A 101 21.38 -13.30 -1.81
C VAL A 101 20.15 -14.16 -2.05
N VAL A 102 19.80 -14.35 -3.32
CA VAL A 102 18.92 -15.46 -3.71
C VAL A 102 19.70 -16.71 -3.34
N GLN A 103 19.23 -17.46 -2.33
CA GLN A 103 19.72 -18.81 -2.15
C GLN A 103 19.21 -19.56 -3.37
N ASP A 104 20.10 -19.79 -4.33
CA ASP A 104 19.90 -20.79 -5.35
C ASP A 104 19.80 -22.11 -4.57
N ASP A 105 18.58 -22.53 -4.25
CA ASP A 105 18.30 -23.93 -3.99
C ASP A 105 18.53 -24.64 -5.33
N ASP A 106 19.80 -24.93 -5.61
CA ASP A 106 20.24 -25.88 -6.62
C ASP A 106 19.79 -27.27 -6.17
N ASP A 107 18.50 -27.56 -6.34
CA ASP A 107 18.02 -28.93 -6.55
C ASP A 107 17.62 -29.04 -8.02
N GLU A 108 18.56 -29.54 -8.81
CA GLU A 108 18.42 -29.90 -10.21
C GLU A 108 17.26 -30.87 -10.44
N ASP A 109 16.68 -30.72 -11.65
CA ASP A 109 15.90 -31.69 -12.41
C ASP A 109 14.42 -31.87 -12.06
N ASP A 110 13.60 -30.98 -12.63
CA ASP A 110 12.43 -31.44 -13.39
C ASP A 110 12.25 -30.61 -14.66
N LYS A 111 12.76 -31.14 -15.77
CA LYS A 111 12.53 -30.63 -17.13
C LYS A 111 11.06 -30.79 -17.49
N ILE A 112 10.25 -29.75 -17.30
CA ILE A 112 8.93 -29.67 -17.91
C ILE A 112 9.13 -29.35 -19.40
N ILE A 113 8.90 -30.35 -20.25
CA ILE A 113 8.87 -30.26 -21.70
C ILE A 113 7.67 -29.39 -22.09
N TYR A 114 7.91 -28.24 -22.72
CA TYR A 114 6.87 -27.50 -23.43
C TYR A 114 6.66 -28.18 -24.79
N ASN A 115 5.51 -28.84 -24.95
CA ASN A 115 4.98 -29.06 -26.28
C ASN A 115 4.28 -27.77 -26.70
N ASP A 116 4.87 -27.05 -27.65
CA ASP A 116 4.20 -25.99 -28.39
C ASP A 116 3.07 -26.61 -29.22
N GLU A 117 1.82 -26.31 -28.87
CA GLU A 117 0.65 -26.23 -29.77
C GLU A 117 -0.61 -26.00 -28.92
N ASP A 118 -1.04 -24.74 -28.78
CA ASP A 118 -2.43 -24.34 -29.08
C ASP A 118 -2.59 -22.81 -28.93
N GLU A 119 -2.91 -22.17 -30.05
CA GLU A 119 -3.37 -20.78 -30.07
C GLU A 119 -4.75 -20.69 -29.41
N GLY A 120 -4.86 -19.92 -28.32
CA GLY A 120 -6.13 -19.67 -27.63
C GLY A 120 -6.24 -18.23 -27.17
N GLU A 121 -7.07 -17.47 -27.85
CA GLU A 121 -7.45 -16.06 -27.66
C GLU A 121 -7.35 -15.51 -26.22
N ILE A 122 -6.43 -14.56 -25.99
CA ILE A 122 -6.52 -13.68 -24.81
C ILE A 122 -7.56 -12.60 -25.12
N GLY A 123 -8.77 -12.87 -24.64
CA GLY A 123 -9.90 -11.96 -24.63
C GLY A 123 -9.50 -10.58 -24.10
N LYS A 124 -9.75 -9.59 -24.94
CA LYS A 124 -9.83 -8.17 -24.60
C LYS A 124 -10.82 -8.00 -23.45
N ASN A 125 -10.35 -7.60 -22.27
CA ASN A 125 -11.18 -6.87 -21.31
C ASN A 125 -10.31 -6.15 -20.27
N CYS A 126 -9.83 -4.97 -20.65
CA CYS A 126 -9.56 -3.91 -19.69
C CYS A 126 -10.71 -2.91 -19.86
N ILE A 127 -11.73 -3.03 -18.99
CA ILE A 127 -12.88 -2.13 -18.93
C ILE A 127 -12.59 -1.08 -17.86
N ILE A 128 -12.65 0.17 -18.32
CA ILE A 128 -12.88 1.48 -17.69
C ILE A 128 -12.99 1.51 -16.16
#